data_AF-A0A2V5VWI7-F1
#
_entry.id   AF-A0A2V5VWI7-F1
#
_cell.length_a   1.000
_cell.length_b   1.000
_cell.length_c   1.000
_cell.angle_alpha   90.00
_cell.angle_beta   90.00
_cell.angle_gamma   90.00
#
_symmetry.space_group_name_H-M   'P 1'
#
loop_
_entity.id
_entity.type
_entity.pdbx_description
1 polymer ?
#
loop_
_entity_poly.entity_id
_entity_poly.type
_entity_poly.pdbx_seq_one_letter_code
_entity_poly.pdbx_strand_id
1 'polypeptide(L)'
;MALCISLAATPSLRATDITWINGAGGDWNTAANWNPSQVPGPADKAILALAVTVTLDSSATVSNLDLSNGALSGSGTVTVSGTLNWTGGAMAGGGTTVMASGATLAVSGPNIKTFGPRTLNNSGTMSLSGAEVRSGNGAVWNNQSSGLADFQDDLLFYNAFGGAVVFNNAGTVRKSGGTATTTIGMTFNNDGALNVQSGTMSLSGGGDSHGAFNAAAGSTLNFSSGTMTLESNSTLTAAGTVSFSGGSVDINGSYSASNTVISGATANFNSNAAPSNV
;
A
#
# COMPACT_ATOMS: atom_id res chain seq x y z
N MET A 1 60.59 9.46 -12.21
CA MET A 1 59.69 8.34 -11.82
C MET A 1 58.27 8.86 -11.96
N ALA A 2 57.61 8.59 -13.09
CA ALA A 2 56.24 9.06 -13.32
C ALA A 2 55.28 8.06 -12.69
N LEU A 3 54.50 8.53 -11.71
CA LEU A 3 53.51 7.76 -10.98
C LEU A 3 52.27 7.59 -11.87
N CYS A 4 52.10 6.41 -12.47
CA CYS A 4 50.86 6.05 -13.14
C CYS A 4 49.76 5.85 -12.09
N ILE A 5 48.87 6.82 -11.95
CA ILE A 5 47.60 6.64 -11.23
C ILE A 5 46.67 5.87 -12.16
N SER A 6 46.50 4.57 -11.91
CA SER A 6 45.45 3.79 -12.56
C SER A 6 44.11 4.20 -11.98
N LEU A 7 43.36 5.02 -12.71
CA LEU A 7 41.96 5.28 -12.41
C LEU A 7 41.20 3.96 -12.68
N ALA A 8 40.90 3.20 -11.63
CA ALA A 8 40.00 2.05 -11.75
C ALA A 8 38.62 2.62 -12.11
N ALA A 9 38.22 2.49 -13.38
CA ALA A 9 36.84 2.72 -13.78
C ALA A 9 35.97 1.74 -12.99
N THR A 10 35.17 2.25 -12.06
CA THR A 10 34.11 1.45 -11.45
C THR A 10 33.22 0.95 -12.59
N PRO A 11 33.02 -0.35 -12.78
CA PRO A 11 32.11 -0.82 -13.80
C PRO A 11 30.74 -0.22 -13.51
N SER A 12 30.23 0.57 -14.47
CA SER A 12 28.82 0.96 -14.47
C SER A 12 28.02 -0.34 -14.53
N LEU A 13 27.34 -0.70 -13.45
CA LEU A 13 26.41 -1.83 -13.45
C LEU A 13 25.37 -1.55 -14.53
N ARG A 14 25.42 -2.29 -15.63
CA ARG A 14 24.41 -2.17 -16.69
C ARG A 14 23.12 -2.76 -16.16
N ALA A 15 22.08 -1.92 -16.10
CA ALA A 15 20.73 -2.40 -15.83
C ALA A 15 20.38 -3.51 -16.81
N THR A 16 20.10 -4.70 -16.29
CA THR A 16 19.75 -5.88 -17.08
C THR A 16 18.40 -6.41 -16.63
N ASP A 17 17.59 -6.86 -17.58
CA ASP A 17 16.37 -7.60 -17.31
C ASP A 17 16.75 -9.06 -17.00
N ILE A 18 16.42 -9.53 -15.81
CA ILE A 18 16.77 -10.85 -15.29
C ILE A 18 15.48 -11.60 -14.96
N THR A 19 15.20 -12.62 -15.75
CA THR A 19 13.90 -13.30 -15.75
C THR A 19 13.98 -14.63 -15.03
N TRP A 20 13.02 -14.88 -14.15
CA TRP A 20 12.88 -16.18 -13.49
C TRP A 20 12.47 -17.25 -14.50
N ILE A 21 13.22 -18.35 -14.57
CA ILE A 21 13.02 -19.44 -15.53
C ILE A 21 12.74 -20.79 -14.89
N ASN A 22 12.93 -20.94 -13.57
CA ASN A 22 12.68 -22.21 -12.91
C ASN A 22 11.17 -22.48 -12.76
N GLY A 23 10.65 -23.37 -13.62
CA GLY A 23 9.24 -23.76 -13.64
C GLY A 23 8.75 -24.56 -12.42
N ALA A 24 9.63 -24.96 -11.51
CA ALA A 24 9.26 -25.59 -10.24
C ALA A 24 9.18 -24.58 -9.07
N GLY A 25 9.59 -23.33 -9.28
CA GLY A 25 9.86 -22.40 -8.18
C GLY A 25 11.18 -22.73 -7.47
N GLY A 26 11.52 -21.97 -6.44
CA GLY A 26 12.77 -22.16 -5.71
C GLY A 26 13.35 -20.88 -5.12
N ASP A 27 14.62 -20.97 -4.71
CA ASP A 27 15.34 -19.88 -4.04
C ASP A 27 15.76 -18.76 -5.02
N TRP A 28 15.43 -17.52 -4.67
CA TRP A 28 15.82 -16.29 -5.35
C TRP A 28 17.34 -16.21 -5.55
N ASN A 29 18.13 -16.65 -4.57
CA ASN A 29 19.59 -16.49 -4.59
C ASN A 29 20.32 -17.59 -5.39
N THR A 30 19.59 -18.50 -6.03
CA THR A 30 20.18 -19.50 -6.94
C THR A 30 20.25 -18.95 -8.37
N ALA A 31 21.46 -18.61 -8.83
CA ALA A 31 21.69 -17.99 -10.15
C ALA A 31 21.09 -18.80 -11.32
N ALA A 32 21.15 -20.15 -11.26
CA ALA A 32 20.60 -21.02 -12.30
C ALA A 32 19.07 -20.93 -12.47
N ASN A 33 18.35 -20.36 -11.49
CA ASN A 33 16.91 -20.14 -11.58
C ASN A 33 16.54 -18.92 -12.45
N TRP A 34 17.54 -18.14 -12.87
CA TRP A 34 17.37 -16.91 -13.63
C TRP A 34 18.00 -17.03 -15.02
N ASN A 35 17.52 -16.24 -15.97
CA ASN A 35 18.16 -15.97 -17.26
C ASN A 35 18.67 -14.52 -17.24
N PRO A 36 19.98 -14.25 -17.45
CA PRO A 36 21.01 -15.11 -18.04
C PRO A 36 21.90 -15.84 -17.01
N SER A 37 21.31 -16.57 -16.06
CA SER A 37 22.01 -17.29 -14.99
C SER A 37 22.79 -16.38 -14.02
N GLN A 38 22.13 -15.29 -13.61
CA GLN A 38 22.61 -14.29 -12.66
C GLN A 38 21.51 -13.99 -11.64
N VAL A 39 21.87 -13.80 -10.37
CA VAL A 39 20.93 -13.29 -9.36
C VAL A 39 20.75 -11.77 -9.57
N PRO A 40 19.52 -11.25 -9.62
CA PRO A 40 19.28 -9.80 -9.74
C PRO A 40 19.93 -8.98 -8.63
N GLY A 41 20.66 -7.93 -9.00
CA GLY A 41 21.27 -6.97 -8.09
C GLY A 41 20.64 -5.57 -8.15
N PRO A 42 21.22 -4.58 -7.43
CA PRO A 42 20.59 -3.27 -7.22
C PRO A 42 20.34 -2.44 -8.48
N ALA A 43 21.04 -2.70 -9.57
CA ALA A 43 20.84 -2.01 -10.85
C ALA A 43 19.84 -2.74 -11.78
N ASP A 44 19.51 -3.98 -11.46
CA ASP A 44 18.80 -4.88 -12.35
C ASP A 44 17.28 -4.80 -12.19
N LYS A 45 16.58 -5.30 -13.19
CA LYS A 45 15.15 -5.58 -13.14
C LYS A 45 14.93 -7.08 -12.97
N ALA A 46 14.29 -7.49 -11.89
CA ALA A 46 13.84 -8.86 -11.70
C ALA A 46 12.44 -9.07 -12.32
N ILE A 47 12.24 -10.17 -13.05
CA ILE A 47 10.95 -10.47 -13.70
C ILE A 47 10.42 -11.82 -13.22
N LEU A 48 9.27 -11.79 -12.51
CA LEU A 48 8.54 -12.93 -11.99
C LEU A 48 7.20 -13.08 -12.73
N ALA A 49 7.22 -13.90 -13.79
CA ALA A 49 6.05 -14.11 -14.66
C ALA A 49 5.50 -15.55 -14.67
N LEU A 50 6.24 -16.51 -14.08
CA LEU A 50 5.80 -17.89 -13.99
C LEU A 50 4.84 -18.07 -12.81
N ALA A 51 3.87 -18.99 -12.94
CA ALA A 51 2.92 -19.34 -11.88
C ALA A 51 3.56 -20.26 -10.82
N VAL A 52 4.66 -19.80 -10.19
CA VAL A 52 5.46 -20.57 -9.23
C VAL A 52 5.76 -19.74 -7.99
N THR A 53 6.24 -20.38 -6.93
CA THR A 53 6.73 -19.67 -5.74
C THR A 53 8.23 -19.43 -5.85
N VAL A 54 8.63 -18.17 -5.81
CA VAL A 54 10.01 -17.72 -5.65
C VAL A 54 10.23 -17.37 -4.18
N THR A 55 11.16 -18.05 -3.52
CA THR A 55 11.45 -17.89 -2.09
C THR A 55 12.65 -17.00 -1.92
N LEU A 56 12.48 -15.89 -1.21
CA LEU A 56 13.54 -14.96 -0.85
C LEU A 56 13.73 -15.01 0.67
N ASP A 57 14.68 -15.81 1.15
CA ASP A 57 15.00 -15.88 2.58
C ASP A 57 16.17 -14.98 2.97
N SER A 58 17.10 -14.74 2.05
CA SER A 58 18.14 -13.71 2.19
C SER A 58 17.70 -12.42 1.51
N SER A 59 17.90 -11.28 2.16
CA SER A 59 17.46 -9.99 1.61
C SER A 59 18.14 -9.64 0.28
N ALA A 60 17.39 -9.00 -0.62
CA ALA A 60 17.86 -8.56 -1.93
C ALA A 60 17.41 -7.12 -2.23
N THR A 61 18.16 -6.44 -3.09
CA THR A 61 17.81 -5.12 -3.61
C THR A 61 17.84 -5.17 -5.13
N VAL A 62 16.82 -4.59 -5.76
CA VAL A 62 16.69 -4.47 -7.21
C VAL A 62 16.29 -3.05 -7.60
N SER A 63 16.63 -2.64 -8.81
CA SER A 63 16.14 -1.39 -9.37
C SER A 63 14.66 -1.51 -9.67
N ASN A 64 14.26 -2.57 -10.37
CA ASN A 64 12.86 -2.81 -10.71
C ASN A 64 12.46 -4.26 -10.43
N LEU A 65 11.17 -4.48 -10.20
CA LEU A 65 10.60 -5.82 -10.03
C LEU A 65 9.26 -5.89 -10.77
N ASP A 66 9.12 -6.83 -11.69
CA ASP A 66 7.83 -7.18 -12.27
C ASP A 66 7.31 -8.45 -11.58
N LEU A 67 6.13 -8.35 -10.96
CA LEU A 67 5.39 -9.48 -10.41
C LEU A 67 4.03 -9.55 -11.11
N SER A 68 3.92 -10.47 -12.07
CA SER A 68 2.70 -10.63 -12.87
C SER A 68 1.96 -11.94 -12.59
N ASN A 69 2.64 -12.93 -12.01
CA ASN A 69 2.06 -14.23 -11.67
C ASN A 69 2.83 -14.90 -10.54
N GLY A 70 2.33 -16.04 -10.04
CA GLY A 70 3.00 -16.82 -9.00
C GLY A 70 3.04 -16.09 -7.66
N ALA A 71 4.07 -16.39 -6.85
CA ALA A 71 4.25 -15.81 -5.53
C ALA A 71 5.71 -15.44 -5.26
N LEU A 72 5.95 -14.24 -4.72
CA LEU A 72 7.16 -13.93 -3.96
C LEU A 72 6.91 -14.30 -2.49
N SER A 73 7.71 -15.18 -1.92
CA SER A 73 7.60 -15.66 -0.53
C SER A 73 8.95 -15.59 0.19
N GLY A 74 9.05 -16.19 1.37
CA GLY A 74 10.25 -16.23 2.21
C GLY A 74 10.30 -15.16 3.31
N SER A 75 11.31 -15.27 4.17
CA SER A 75 11.50 -14.36 5.33
C SER A 75 12.32 -13.11 5.02
N GLY A 76 12.94 -13.05 3.85
CA GLY A 76 13.86 -11.98 3.45
C GLY A 76 13.15 -10.67 3.08
N THR A 77 13.95 -9.59 3.08
CA THR A 77 13.50 -8.29 2.62
C THR A 77 13.84 -8.10 1.14
N VAL A 78 12.86 -7.69 0.33
CA VAL A 78 13.13 -7.15 -1.02
C VAL A 78 13.02 -5.64 -0.98
N THR A 79 14.07 -4.95 -1.41
CA THR A 79 14.07 -3.49 -1.57
C THR A 79 14.02 -3.13 -3.05
N VAL A 80 13.06 -2.30 -3.44
CA VAL A 80 12.90 -1.81 -4.81
C VAL A 80 13.15 -0.29 -4.82
N SER A 81 14.17 0.14 -5.56
CA SER A 81 14.56 1.56 -5.63
C SER A 81 13.92 2.33 -6.79
N GLY A 82 13.50 1.63 -7.84
CA GLY A 82 12.78 2.16 -8.99
C GLY A 82 11.32 1.73 -8.95
N THR A 83 10.90 0.82 -9.83
CA THR A 83 9.49 0.44 -9.98
C THR A 83 9.23 -1.01 -9.64
N LEU A 84 8.23 -1.26 -8.79
CA LEU A 84 7.57 -2.55 -8.62
C LEU A 84 6.27 -2.55 -9.41
N ASN A 85 6.21 -3.26 -10.54
CA ASN A 85 4.98 -3.49 -11.29
C ASN A 85 4.28 -4.74 -10.75
N TRP A 86 3.17 -4.55 -10.04
CA TRP A 86 2.41 -5.66 -9.48
C TRP A 86 1.07 -5.83 -10.20
N THR A 87 1.11 -6.67 -11.24
CA THR A 87 0.01 -6.90 -12.18
C THR A 87 -0.73 -8.22 -11.95
N GLY A 88 -0.24 -9.06 -11.03
CA GLY A 88 -0.90 -10.29 -10.59
C GLY A 88 -0.07 -11.06 -9.56
N GLY A 89 -0.57 -12.21 -9.11
CA GLY A 89 0.15 -13.08 -8.17
C GLY A 89 0.10 -12.62 -6.71
N ALA A 90 1.04 -13.15 -5.92
CA ALA A 90 1.09 -13.01 -4.48
C ALA A 90 2.40 -12.41 -3.98
N MET A 91 2.31 -11.53 -2.99
CA MET A 91 3.41 -11.22 -2.08
C MET A 91 3.10 -11.87 -0.73
N ALA A 92 3.72 -13.01 -0.48
CA ALA A 92 3.52 -13.87 0.67
C ALA A 92 4.80 -14.00 1.51
N GLY A 93 4.80 -14.96 2.44
CA GLY A 93 5.87 -15.16 3.42
C GLY A 93 5.92 -14.05 4.48
N GLY A 94 6.63 -14.31 5.57
CA GLY A 94 6.78 -13.36 6.68
C GLY A 94 7.77 -12.22 6.42
N GLY A 95 8.35 -12.14 5.22
CA GLY A 95 9.34 -11.14 4.85
C GLY A 95 8.79 -9.72 4.70
N THR A 96 9.61 -8.82 4.16
CA THR A 96 9.27 -7.40 3.98
C THR A 96 9.51 -6.92 2.55
N THR A 97 8.56 -6.21 1.96
CA THR A 97 8.78 -5.45 0.72
C THR A 97 9.02 -3.99 1.09
N VAL A 98 10.10 -3.39 0.59
CA VAL A 98 10.44 -1.97 0.82
C VAL A 98 10.42 -1.25 -0.51
N MET A 99 9.58 -0.21 -0.60
CA MET A 99 9.65 0.77 -1.69
C MET A 99 10.46 1.97 -1.19
N ALA A 100 11.62 2.20 -1.80
CA ALA A 100 12.49 3.31 -1.42
C ALA A 100 11.83 4.68 -1.67
N SER A 101 12.40 5.74 -1.11
CA SER A 101 11.98 7.11 -1.46
C SER A 101 12.18 7.33 -2.96
N GLY A 102 11.17 7.91 -3.63
CA GLY A 102 11.16 8.09 -5.08
C GLY A 102 10.79 6.83 -5.89
N ALA A 103 10.72 5.66 -5.26
CA ALA A 103 10.27 4.43 -5.92
C ALA A 103 8.76 4.46 -6.20
N THR A 104 8.31 3.64 -7.16
CA THR A 104 6.88 3.48 -7.49
C THR A 104 6.44 2.02 -7.35
N LEU A 105 5.39 1.77 -6.59
CA LEU A 105 4.63 0.52 -6.61
C LEU A 105 3.39 0.73 -7.49
N ALA A 106 3.39 0.16 -8.67
CA ALA A 106 2.26 0.22 -9.59
C ALA A 106 1.38 -1.03 -9.42
N VAL A 107 0.24 -0.89 -8.74
CA VAL A 107 -0.76 -1.94 -8.58
C VAL A 107 -1.83 -1.78 -9.65
N SER A 108 -1.67 -2.49 -10.77
CA SER A 108 -2.46 -2.25 -12.00
C SER A 108 -2.92 -3.54 -12.67
N GLY A 109 -3.79 -3.44 -13.68
CA GLY A 109 -4.31 -4.59 -14.42
C GLY A 109 -5.45 -5.35 -13.72
N PRO A 110 -6.10 -6.29 -14.43
CA PRO A 110 -7.37 -6.87 -14.02
C PRO A 110 -7.26 -8.05 -13.04
N ASN A 111 -6.05 -8.59 -12.84
CA ASN A 111 -5.88 -9.75 -11.97
C ASN A 111 -6.00 -9.35 -10.51
N ILE A 112 -6.52 -10.26 -9.69
CA ILE A 112 -6.52 -10.13 -8.24
C ILE A 112 -5.08 -10.24 -7.71
N LYS A 113 -4.75 -9.38 -6.75
CA LYS A 113 -3.44 -9.32 -6.09
C LYS A 113 -3.62 -9.84 -4.66
N THR A 114 -2.71 -10.70 -4.20
CA THR A 114 -2.80 -11.27 -2.84
C THR A 114 -1.60 -10.89 -1.98
N PHE A 115 -1.81 -10.51 -0.73
CA PHE A 115 -0.77 -10.03 0.16
C PHE A 115 -0.93 -10.51 1.60
N GLY A 116 0.05 -11.24 2.11
CA GLY A 116 0.01 -11.76 3.48
C GLY A 116 0.72 -13.10 3.60
N PRO A 117 1.39 -13.40 4.73
CA PRO A 117 1.56 -12.60 5.97
C PRO A 117 2.77 -11.66 5.93
N ARG A 118 2.85 -10.79 4.91
CA ARG A 118 4.03 -9.94 4.62
C ARG A 118 3.88 -8.53 5.21
N THR A 119 5.00 -7.83 5.38
CA THR A 119 5.03 -6.37 5.63
C THR A 119 5.40 -5.59 4.37
N LEU A 120 4.68 -4.51 4.05
CA LEU A 120 5.06 -3.54 3.03
C LEU A 120 5.44 -2.21 3.70
N ASN A 121 6.63 -1.69 3.40
CA ASN A 121 7.06 -0.35 3.81
C ASN A 121 7.17 0.54 2.56
N ASN A 122 6.21 1.43 2.38
CA ASN A 122 6.20 2.37 1.26
C ASN A 122 6.74 3.75 1.69
N SER A 123 7.92 4.12 1.18
CA SER A 123 8.46 5.50 1.29
C SER A 123 8.36 6.30 -0.01
N GLY A 124 7.86 5.67 -1.08
CA GLY A 124 7.65 6.27 -2.40
C GLY A 124 6.17 6.38 -2.74
N THR A 125 5.80 6.12 -3.99
CA THR A 125 4.41 6.20 -4.46
C THR A 125 3.84 4.81 -4.72
N MET A 126 2.77 4.43 -4.01
CA MET A 126 1.91 3.30 -4.36
C MET A 126 0.72 3.81 -5.17
N SER A 127 0.69 3.55 -6.47
CA SER A 127 -0.43 3.87 -7.35
C SER A 127 -1.32 2.64 -7.55
N LEU A 128 -2.58 2.75 -7.12
CA LEU A 128 -3.57 1.67 -7.25
C LEU A 128 -4.59 2.02 -8.32
N SER A 129 -4.46 1.39 -9.48
CA SER A 129 -5.28 1.59 -10.68
C SER A 129 -5.72 0.26 -11.32
N GLY A 130 -5.63 -0.83 -10.56
CA GLY A 130 -5.98 -2.18 -11.00
C GLY A 130 -7.11 -2.77 -10.16
N ALA A 131 -7.33 -4.07 -10.35
CA ALA A 131 -8.34 -4.83 -9.63
C ALA A 131 -8.02 -4.98 -8.12
N GLU A 132 -8.92 -5.68 -7.45
CA GLU A 132 -8.95 -5.99 -6.02
C GLU A 132 -7.61 -6.47 -5.42
N VAL A 133 -7.30 -5.96 -4.23
CA VAL A 133 -6.18 -6.42 -3.39
C VAL A 133 -6.73 -7.16 -2.19
N ARG A 134 -6.44 -8.47 -2.12
CA ARG A 134 -6.82 -9.37 -1.02
C ARG A 134 -5.68 -9.51 -0.04
N SER A 135 -5.92 -9.16 1.21
CA SER A 135 -4.94 -9.30 2.28
C SER A 135 -5.39 -10.27 3.38
N GLY A 136 -4.52 -10.54 4.36
CA GLY A 136 -4.83 -11.41 5.50
C GLY A 136 -3.60 -11.90 6.24
N ASN A 137 -3.83 -12.81 7.19
CA ASN A 137 -2.82 -13.56 7.92
C ASN A 137 -1.79 -12.71 8.71
N GLY A 138 -2.16 -11.54 9.23
CA GLY A 138 -1.20 -10.68 9.94
C GLY A 138 -0.43 -9.71 9.05
N ALA A 139 -0.88 -9.51 7.81
CA ALA A 139 -0.27 -8.56 6.89
C ALA A 139 -0.25 -7.12 7.45
N VAL A 140 0.84 -6.41 7.18
CA VAL A 140 1.04 -5.01 7.60
C VAL A 140 1.40 -4.14 6.41
N TRP A 141 0.69 -3.05 6.24
CA TRP A 141 0.92 -2.04 5.21
C TRP A 141 1.32 -0.73 5.88
N ASN A 142 2.56 -0.30 5.71
CA ASN A 142 3.06 0.95 6.26
C ASN A 142 3.29 1.95 5.14
N ASN A 143 2.45 2.97 5.05
CA ASN A 143 2.72 4.15 4.25
C ASN A 143 3.51 5.15 5.11
N GLN A 144 4.82 5.22 4.88
CA GLN A 144 5.76 6.02 5.67
C GLN A 144 5.49 7.52 5.48
N SER A 145 6.11 8.38 6.28
CA SER A 145 5.86 9.83 6.26
C SER A 145 6.08 10.50 4.90
N SER A 146 7.03 10.02 4.09
CA SER A 146 7.24 10.48 2.70
C SER A 146 6.38 9.73 1.67
N GLY A 147 5.67 8.70 2.10
CA GLY A 147 4.91 7.80 1.25
C GLY A 147 3.59 8.38 0.79
N LEU A 148 3.25 8.10 -0.47
CA LEU A 148 1.94 8.33 -1.05
C LEU A 148 1.29 6.98 -1.39
N ALA A 149 0.08 6.75 -0.92
CA ALA A 149 -0.81 5.70 -1.39
C ALA A 149 -1.98 6.33 -2.15
N ASP A 150 -1.98 6.22 -3.48
CA ASP A 150 -2.91 6.91 -4.37
C ASP A 150 -3.83 5.92 -5.08
N PHE A 151 -5.09 5.87 -4.65
CA PHE A 151 -6.17 5.13 -5.26
C PHE A 151 -6.71 5.94 -6.45
N GLN A 152 -6.36 5.50 -7.65
CA GLN A 152 -6.66 6.15 -8.92
C GLN A 152 -7.87 5.53 -9.63
N ASP A 153 -8.48 4.49 -9.03
CA ASP A 153 -9.68 3.81 -9.52
C ASP A 153 -10.56 3.34 -8.34
N ASP A 154 -11.69 2.72 -8.66
CA ASP A 154 -12.64 2.11 -7.73
C ASP A 154 -12.25 0.66 -7.48
N LEU A 155 -11.87 0.33 -6.24
CA LEU A 155 -11.36 -1.00 -5.90
C LEU A 155 -11.65 -1.41 -4.47
N LEU A 156 -11.64 -2.71 -4.23
CA LEU A 156 -11.74 -3.31 -2.91
C LEU A 156 -10.34 -3.70 -2.42
N PHE A 157 -9.93 -3.16 -1.28
CA PHE A 157 -8.68 -3.46 -0.61
C PHE A 157 -8.96 -3.90 0.83
N TYR A 158 -8.95 -5.22 1.08
CA TYR A 158 -9.61 -5.75 2.25
C TYR A 158 -8.97 -7.04 2.77
N ASN A 159 -9.33 -7.39 4.00
CA ASN A 159 -8.96 -8.64 4.63
C ASN A 159 -9.82 -9.80 4.09
N ALA A 160 -9.26 -10.60 3.19
CA ALA A 160 -9.93 -11.74 2.56
C ALA A 160 -9.62 -13.08 3.24
N PHE A 161 -8.49 -13.18 3.94
CA PHE A 161 -7.98 -14.45 4.49
C PHE A 161 -8.05 -14.52 6.03
N GLY A 162 -8.62 -13.52 6.69
CA GLY A 162 -8.71 -13.47 8.16
C GLY A 162 -7.40 -13.08 8.83
N GLY A 163 -7.36 -13.18 10.16
CA GLY A 163 -6.28 -12.61 10.97
C GLY A 163 -6.32 -11.07 11.00
N ALA A 164 -5.52 -10.45 11.86
CA ALA A 164 -5.42 -8.99 11.86
C ALA A 164 -4.72 -8.52 10.57
N VAL A 165 -5.23 -7.46 9.94
CA VAL A 165 -4.55 -6.76 8.85
C VAL A 165 -4.59 -5.28 9.19
N VAL A 166 -3.42 -4.64 9.15
CA VAL A 166 -3.28 -3.24 9.56
C VAL A 166 -2.68 -2.43 8.42
N PHE A 167 -3.32 -1.31 8.10
CA PHE A 167 -2.77 -0.24 7.29
C PHE A 167 -2.43 0.94 8.20
N ASN A 168 -1.13 1.22 8.37
CA ASN A 168 -0.63 2.38 9.08
C ASN A 168 -0.25 3.46 8.06
N ASN A 169 -0.85 4.63 8.18
CA ASN A 169 -0.55 5.78 7.35
C ASN A 169 0.10 6.90 8.17
N ALA A 170 1.41 7.10 8.00
CA ALA A 170 2.12 8.29 8.48
C ALA A 170 2.30 9.34 7.37
N GLY A 171 2.15 8.95 6.11
CA GLY A 171 2.23 9.82 4.94
C GLY A 171 0.87 10.29 4.44
N THR A 172 0.66 10.23 3.12
CA THR A 172 -0.62 10.57 2.50
C THR A 172 -1.28 9.34 1.88
N VAL A 173 -2.52 9.08 2.24
CA VAL A 173 -3.45 8.25 1.48
C VAL A 173 -4.37 9.18 0.68
N ARG A 174 -4.60 8.89 -0.59
CA ARG A 174 -5.41 9.72 -1.48
C ARG A 174 -6.31 8.87 -2.35
N LYS A 175 -7.58 9.25 -2.50
CA LYS A 175 -8.43 8.79 -3.62
C LYS A 175 -8.51 9.90 -4.64
N SER A 176 -7.75 9.78 -5.73
CA SER A 176 -7.66 10.79 -6.79
C SER A 176 -8.50 10.47 -8.01
N GLY A 177 -8.83 9.19 -8.24
CA GLY A 177 -9.61 8.73 -9.37
C GLY A 177 -10.70 7.73 -8.99
N GLY A 178 -11.47 7.29 -9.99
CA GLY A 178 -12.71 6.55 -9.81
C GLY A 178 -13.85 7.45 -9.30
N THR A 179 -15.06 7.27 -9.82
CA THR A 179 -16.24 8.06 -9.41
C THR A 179 -17.16 7.28 -8.49
N ALA A 180 -16.96 5.96 -8.38
CA ALA A 180 -17.68 5.11 -7.46
C ALA A 180 -16.89 4.96 -6.13
N THR A 181 -16.91 3.75 -5.56
CA THR A 181 -16.40 3.50 -4.21
C THR A 181 -15.08 2.73 -4.24
N THR A 182 -14.10 3.24 -3.50
CA THR A 182 -12.95 2.46 -3.04
C THR A 182 -13.18 2.07 -1.59
N THR A 183 -12.97 0.80 -1.23
CA THR A 183 -13.14 0.32 0.15
C THR A 183 -11.82 -0.14 0.74
N ILE A 184 -11.47 0.39 1.91
CA ILE A 184 -10.40 -0.12 2.78
C ILE A 184 -11.04 -0.95 3.89
N GLY A 185 -10.98 -2.27 3.75
CA GLY A 185 -11.56 -3.26 4.66
C GLY A 185 -10.57 -3.91 5.59
N MET A 186 -9.62 -3.13 6.09
CA MET A 186 -8.64 -3.52 7.12
C MET A 186 -8.55 -2.42 8.17
N THR A 187 -7.97 -2.72 9.33
CA THR A 187 -7.76 -1.70 10.37
C THR A 187 -6.91 -0.57 9.78
N PHE A 188 -7.45 0.65 9.79
CA PHE A 188 -6.82 1.80 9.16
C PHE A 188 -6.44 2.82 10.23
N ASN A 189 -5.15 2.90 10.53
CA ASN A 189 -4.59 3.85 11.48
C ASN A 189 -3.97 5.00 10.70
N ASN A 190 -4.56 6.19 10.81
CA ASN A 190 -4.11 7.37 10.10
C ASN A 190 -3.48 8.36 11.06
N ASP A 191 -2.16 8.50 11.00
CA ASP A 191 -1.36 9.52 11.70
C ASP A 191 -0.87 10.64 10.76
N GLY A 192 -1.00 10.43 9.44
CA GLY A 192 -0.73 11.42 8.40
C GLY A 192 -2.01 12.07 7.88
N ALA A 193 -2.28 11.92 6.57
CA ALA A 193 -3.49 12.45 5.94
C ALA A 193 -4.20 11.41 5.06
N LEU A 194 -5.53 11.38 5.14
CA LEU A 194 -6.43 10.76 4.15
C LEU A 194 -7.16 11.84 3.35
N ASN A 195 -6.95 11.87 2.04
CA ASN A 195 -7.53 12.86 1.14
C ASN A 195 -8.47 12.20 0.10
N VAL A 196 -9.77 12.42 0.24
CA VAL A 196 -10.77 11.98 -0.75
C VAL A 196 -11.01 13.12 -1.72
N GLN A 197 -10.63 12.93 -2.99
CA GLN A 197 -10.74 13.94 -4.04
C GLN A 197 -11.75 13.58 -5.12
N SER A 198 -12.09 12.30 -5.26
CA SER A 198 -13.08 11.79 -6.20
C SER A 198 -13.87 10.64 -5.58
N GLY A 199 -15.13 10.47 -5.99
CA GLY A 199 -16.00 9.37 -5.60
C GLY A 199 -16.15 9.22 -4.07
N THR A 200 -16.20 7.97 -3.62
CA THR A 200 -16.31 7.60 -2.20
C THR A 200 -15.09 6.79 -1.75
N MET A 201 -14.47 7.18 -0.63
CA MET A 201 -13.57 6.32 0.13
C MET A 201 -14.35 5.76 1.32
N SER A 202 -14.51 4.43 1.37
CA SER A 202 -15.25 3.72 2.42
C SER A 202 -14.29 2.97 3.33
N LEU A 203 -14.27 3.32 4.61
CA LEU A 203 -13.52 2.63 5.65
C LEU A 203 -14.46 1.63 6.33
N SER A 204 -14.08 0.35 6.37
CA SER A 204 -14.91 -0.71 6.98
C SER A 204 -14.17 -1.56 8.01
N GLY A 205 -12.86 -1.39 8.18
CA GLY A 205 -12.06 -2.17 9.12
C GLY A 205 -11.86 -1.54 10.50
N GLY A 206 -12.44 -0.36 10.76
CA GLY A 206 -12.19 0.41 11.98
C GLY A 206 -10.76 0.99 12.04
N GLY A 207 -10.30 1.37 13.23
CA GLY A 207 -8.96 1.92 13.43
C GLY A 207 -8.85 2.84 14.62
N ASP A 208 -7.62 3.28 14.85
CA ASP A 208 -7.25 4.30 15.82
C ASP A 208 -6.40 5.36 15.11
N SER A 209 -6.92 6.58 14.99
CA SER A 209 -6.39 7.59 14.06
C SER A 209 -6.20 8.95 14.71
N HIS A 210 -5.01 9.52 14.50
CA HIS A 210 -4.56 10.79 15.08
C HIS A 210 -4.39 11.92 14.04
N GLY A 211 -4.48 11.58 12.75
CA GLY A 211 -4.14 12.44 11.62
C GLY A 211 -5.34 13.18 11.02
N ALA A 212 -5.15 13.69 9.80
CA ALA A 212 -6.14 14.45 9.06
C ALA A 212 -7.01 13.57 8.16
N PHE A 213 -8.31 13.86 8.11
CA PHE A 213 -9.29 13.27 7.21
C PHE A 213 -9.95 14.39 6.40
N ASN A 214 -9.84 14.31 5.07
CA ASN A 214 -10.35 15.34 4.18
C ASN A 214 -11.23 14.75 3.07
N ALA A 215 -12.34 15.44 2.76
CA ALA A 215 -13.17 15.15 1.60
C ALA A 215 -13.46 16.42 0.81
N ALA A 216 -13.05 16.44 -0.46
CA ALA A 216 -13.31 17.55 -1.39
C ALA A 216 -14.82 17.66 -1.72
N ALA A 217 -15.24 18.83 -2.20
CA ALA A 217 -16.61 19.04 -2.66
C ALA A 217 -16.99 17.99 -3.74
N GLY A 218 -18.17 17.39 -3.60
CA GLY A 218 -18.65 16.32 -4.49
C GLY A 218 -18.07 14.92 -4.19
N SER A 219 -17.16 14.78 -3.24
CA SER A 219 -16.64 13.48 -2.78
C SER A 219 -17.20 13.08 -1.41
N THR A 220 -17.05 11.80 -1.05
CA THR A 220 -17.56 11.25 0.21
C THR A 220 -16.50 10.45 0.97
N LEU A 221 -16.29 10.78 2.24
CA LEU A 221 -15.64 9.87 3.20
C LEU A 221 -16.74 9.10 3.95
N ASN A 222 -16.72 7.77 3.87
CA ASN A 222 -17.73 6.92 4.50
C ASN A 222 -17.11 6.01 5.57
N PHE A 223 -17.61 6.07 6.79
CA PHE A 223 -17.38 5.08 7.84
C PHE A 223 -18.52 4.06 7.78
N SER A 224 -18.21 2.89 7.23
CA SER A 224 -19.23 1.92 6.80
C SER A 224 -19.39 0.71 7.72
N SER A 225 -18.38 0.42 8.54
CA SER A 225 -18.38 -0.65 9.53
C SER A 225 -17.18 -0.50 10.47
N GLY A 226 -17.02 -1.45 11.39
CA GLY A 226 -15.95 -1.47 12.37
C GLY A 226 -16.10 -0.42 13.47
N THR A 227 -15.11 -0.37 14.34
CA THR A 227 -14.99 0.65 15.39
C THR A 227 -13.80 1.55 15.06
N MET A 228 -14.06 2.84 14.86
CA MET A 228 -13.04 3.84 14.56
C MET A 228 -12.97 4.85 15.70
N THR A 229 -11.77 5.14 16.18
CA THR A 229 -11.50 6.28 17.06
C THR A 229 -10.74 7.34 16.27
N LEU A 230 -11.31 8.54 16.19
CA LEU A 230 -10.63 9.74 15.71
C LEU A 230 -10.15 10.50 16.95
N GLU A 231 -8.88 10.34 17.29
CA GLU A 231 -8.31 10.77 18.56
C GLU A 231 -8.30 12.29 18.73
N SER A 232 -8.04 12.77 19.95
CA SER A 232 -8.16 14.19 20.30
C SER A 232 -7.32 15.16 19.45
N ASN A 233 -6.23 14.67 18.86
CA ASN A 233 -5.36 15.40 17.93
C ASN A 233 -5.71 15.19 16.45
N SER A 234 -6.69 14.35 16.14
CA SER A 234 -7.19 14.18 14.77
C SER A 234 -7.95 15.41 14.28
N THR A 235 -8.01 15.56 12.96
CA THR A 235 -8.79 16.62 12.32
C THR A 235 -9.62 16.03 11.20
N LEU A 236 -10.90 16.37 11.14
CA LEU A 236 -11.78 16.00 10.03
C LEU A 236 -12.35 17.28 9.40
N THR A 237 -11.93 17.56 8.16
CA THR A 237 -12.37 18.73 7.40
C THR A 237 -12.89 18.33 6.03
N ALA A 238 -14.19 18.46 5.79
CA ALA A 238 -14.84 18.02 4.56
C ALA A 238 -15.65 19.14 3.92
N ALA A 239 -15.24 19.57 2.72
CA ALA A 239 -16.10 20.36 1.84
C ALA A 239 -17.20 19.48 1.20
N GLY A 240 -16.95 18.17 1.09
CA GLY A 240 -17.91 17.15 0.64
C GLY A 240 -18.76 16.55 1.76
N THR A 241 -19.14 15.29 1.59
CA THR A 241 -19.95 14.55 2.57
C THR A 241 -19.09 13.69 3.46
N VAL A 242 -19.42 13.66 4.75
CA VAL A 242 -18.99 12.60 5.67
C VAL A 242 -20.20 11.75 6.02
N SER A 243 -20.09 10.46 5.76
CA SER A 243 -21.16 9.48 5.96
C SER A 243 -20.76 8.48 7.03
N PHE A 244 -21.70 8.15 7.91
CA PHE A 244 -21.59 7.13 8.95
C PHE A 244 -22.68 6.10 8.70
N SER A 245 -22.40 5.12 7.83
CA SER A 245 -23.39 4.16 7.34
C SER A 245 -23.39 2.82 8.10
N GLY A 246 -22.43 2.59 9.00
CA GLY A 246 -22.40 1.42 9.87
C GLY A 246 -21.25 1.44 10.86
N GLY A 247 -21.32 0.59 11.89
CA GLY A 247 -20.30 0.51 12.93
C GLY A 247 -20.42 1.61 13.99
N SER A 248 -19.30 1.92 14.65
CA SER A 248 -19.20 2.99 15.65
C SER A 248 -18.01 3.88 15.35
N VAL A 249 -18.19 5.20 15.45
CA VAL A 249 -17.09 6.17 15.35
C VAL A 249 -17.11 7.08 16.55
N ASP A 250 -16.00 7.12 17.29
CA ASP A 250 -15.74 8.05 18.38
C ASP A 250 -14.92 9.23 17.85
N ILE A 251 -15.51 10.43 17.83
CA ILE A 251 -14.88 11.64 17.33
C ILE A 251 -14.42 12.49 18.52
N ASN A 252 -13.15 12.34 18.87
CA ASN A 252 -12.48 13.10 19.92
C ASN A 252 -11.74 14.34 19.39
N GLY A 253 -11.37 14.33 18.10
CA GLY A 253 -10.67 15.43 17.43
C GLY A 253 -11.62 16.52 16.90
N SER A 254 -11.07 17.45 16.11
CA SER A 254 -11.89 18.50 15.50
C SER A 254 -12.71 17.95 14.33
N TYR A 255 -13.93 18.47 14.17
CA TYR A 255 -14.85 18.04 13.12
C TYR A 255 -15.52 19.23 12.44
N SER A 256 -15.33 19.36 11.13
CA SER A 256 -15.99 20.35 10.28
C SER A 256 -16.34 19.71 8.94
N ALA A 257 -17.62 19.51 8.68
CA ALA A 257 -18.10 18.95 7.42
C ALA A 257 -19.26 19.80 6.87
N SER A 258 -19.26 20.07 5.56
CA SER A 258 -20.38 20.73 4.87
C SER A 258 -21.66 19.91 4.94
N ASN A 259 -21.54 18.58 4.89
CA ASN A 259 -22.65 17.65 4.97
C ASN A 259 -22.27 16.43 5.80
N THR A 260 -23.11 16.09 6.78
CA THR A 260 -22.94 14.91 7.64
C THR A 260 -24.18 14.03 7.51
N VAL A 261 -23.97 12.75 7.18
CA VAL A 261 -25.06 11.76 7.03
C VAL A 261 -24.81 10.62 8.01
N ILE A 262 -25.81 10.29 8.84
CA ILE A 262 -25.75 9.15 9.75
C ILE A 262 -26.88 8.19 9.37
N SER A 263 -26.53 7.00 8.90
CA SER A 263 -27.44 6.04 8.28
C SER A 263 -27.11 4.59 8.67
N GLY A 264 -27.08 4.32 9.99
CA GLY A 264 -26.90 2.96 10.52
C GLY A 264 -25.66 2.78 11.41
N ALA A 265 -24.86 3.83 11.60
CA ALA A 265 -23.77 3.86 12.57
C ALA A 265 -24.17 4.52 13.89
N THR A 266 -23.34 4.32 14.91
CA THR A 266 -23.24 5.22 16.07
C THR A 266 -22.10 6.21 15.82
N ALA A 267 -22.37 7.52 15.87
CA ALA A 267 -21.36 8.56 15.74
C ALA A 267 -21.35 9.43 17.01
N ASN A 268 -20.27 9.34 17.79
CA ASN A 268 -20.14 10.00 19.08
C ASN A 268 -19.27 11.26 18.95
N PHE A 269 -19.90 12.43 18.88
CA PHE A 269 -19.21 13.71 18.85
C PHE A 269 -18.87 14.15 20.28
N ASN A 270 -17.63 13.90 20.71
CA ASN A 270 -17.17 14.32 22.03
C ASN A 270 -16.86 15.83 22.05
N SER A 271 -16.65 16.43 23.22
CA SER A 271 -16.70 17.90 23.44
C SER A 271 -15.81 18.76 22.52
N ASN A 272 -14.78 18.18 21.91
CA ASN A 272 -13.84 18.83 21.00
C ASN A 272 -14.29 18.79 19.51
N ALA A 273 -15.31 18.00 19.20
CA ALA A 273 -15.80 17.71 17.85
C ALA A 273 -17.11 18.44 17.50
N ALA A 274 -17.50 19.48 18.26
CA ALA A 274 -18.80 20.13 18.12
C ALA A 274 -19.04 20.59 16.66
N PRO A 275 -20.02 19.99 15.95
CA PRO A 275 -20.23 20.30 14.54
C PRO A 275 -20.79 21.71 14.39
N SER A 276 -20.22 22.50 13.49
CA SER A 276 -20.59 23.92 13.33
C SER A 276 -21.99 24.13 12.74
N ASN A 277 -22.65 23.08 12.20
CA ASN A 277 -23.89 23.18 11.42
C ASN A 277 -24.87 21.99 11.64
N VAL A 278 -25.17 21.60 12.88
CA VAL A 278 -26.31 20.69 13.16
C VAL A 278 -27.47 21.47 13.76
#